data_AF-A0A1H1DAF0-F1
#
_entry.id   AF-A0A1H1DAF0-F1
#
_cell.length_a   1.000
_cell.length_b   1.000
_cell.length_c   1.000
_cell.angle_alpha   90.00
_cell.angle_beta   90.00
_cell.angle_gamma   90.00
#
_symmetry.space_group_name_H-M   'P 1'
#
loop_
_entity.id
_entity.type
_entity.pdbx_description
1 polymer ?
#
loop_
_entity_poly.entity_id
_entity_poly.type
_entity_poly.pdbx_seq_one_letter_code
_entity_poly.pdbx_strand_id
1 'polypeptide(L)'
;MMLAAAALLAGCSGNSPEPAPTPTATPTCPAVDPASVQAEPIGQGSAAQVAANVLASYTAWANAGTELAASPAWSGPALPASCAEDLAQLHRDAYANTLFVTRSDVAWEAYYDEQRDLNKLNIALALEAGHSTNGEYELMTMKEHSSTDAGTFLKFDAAYIPPRGEGFPPVSAETVKPQEWYVALVPWDGFMIIDYIELKDSADS
;
A
#
# COMPACT_ATOMS: atom_id res chain seq x y z
N MET A 1 40.69 -25.85 -62.44
CA MET A 1 39.72 -26.83 -61.89
C MET A 1 40.48 -28.10 -61.59
N MET A 2 40.52 -28.72 -60.41
CA MET A 2 40.08 -28.43 -59.04
C MET A 2 40.91 -29.41 -58.17
N LEU A 3 41.23 -29.01 -56.94
CA LEU A 3 42.12 -29.70 -56.00
C LEU A 3 41.56 -31.03 -55.46
N ALA A 4 42.47 -31.96 -55.14
CA ALA A 4 42.31 -33.09 -54.22
C ALA A 4 43.62 -33.18 -53.39
N ALA A 5 43.70 -33.59 -52.14
CA ALA A 5 42.77 -33.81 -51.04
C ALA A 5 43.66 -33.75 -49.79
N ALA A 6 43.27 -33.00 -48.75
CA ALA A 6 43.98 -32.98 -47.46
C ALA A 6 43.17 -33.79 -46.44
N ALA A 7 43.73 -34.93 -46.03
CA ALA A 7 43.26 -35.71 -44.89
C ALA A 7 43.79 -35.08 -43.61
N LEU A 8 42.92 -34.83 -42.63
CA LEU A 8 43.31 -34.56 -41.24
C LEU A 8 42.28 -35.14 -40.27
N LEU A 9 42.82 -35.78 -39.24
CA LEU A 9 42.15 -36.51 -38.17
C LEU A 9 41.48 -35.58 -37.15
N ALA A 10 40.33 -35.99 -36.62
CA ALA A 10 39.80 -35.60 -35.31
C ALA A 10 38.92 -36.77 -34.85
N GLY A 11 39.22 -37.47 -33.75
CA GLY A 11 39.27 -36.94 -32.40
C GLY A 11 37.99 -37.38 -31.69
N CYS A 12 37.96 -38.63 -31.20
CA CYS A 12 36.85 -39.16 -30.40
C CYS A 12 36.87 -38.50 -29.01
N SER A 13 36.20 -37.37 -28.87
CA SER A 13 35.91 -36.78 -27.55
C SER A 13 34.62 -37.41 -27.03
N GLY A 14 34.75 -38.23 -25.99
CA GLY A 14 33.59 -38.74 -25.26
C GLY A 14 32.82 -37.58 -24.64
N ASN A 15 31.57 -37.40 -25.07
CA ASN A 15 30.62 -36.56 -24.35
C ASN A 15 30.34 -37.21 -22.99
N SER A 16 31.00 -36.74 -21.93
CA SER A 16 30.41 -36.84 -20.59
C SER A 16 29.12 -36.01 -20.62
N PRO A 17 27.95 -36.57 -20.30
CA PRO A 17 26.75 -35.76 -20.14
C PRO A 17 26.98 -34.77 -19.01
N GLU A 18 26.95 -33.47 -19.35
CA GLU A 18 26.94 -32.40 -18.37
C GLU A 18 25.73 -32.59 -17.44
N PRO A 19 25.90 -32.49 -16.11
CA PRO A 19 24.77 -32.58 -15.19
C PRO A 19 23.74 -31.52 -15.56
N ALA A 20 22.46 -31.92 -15.68
CA ALA A 20 21.38 -30.97 -15.90
C ALA A 20 21.42 -29.89 -14.80
N PRO A 21 21.26 -28.60 -15.15
CA PRO A 21 21.25 -27.54 -14.16
C PRO A 21 20.14 -27.80 -13.16
N THR A 22 20.50 -27.81 -11.87
CA THR A 22 19.53 -27.90 -10.78
C THR A 22 18.55 -26.73 -10.91
N PRO A 23 17.22 -26.95 -10.93
CA PRO A 23 16.26 -25.86 -11.00
C PRO A 23 16.44 -24.97 -9.78
N THR A 24 16.87 -23.72 -10.00
CA THR A 24 16.89 -22.69 -8.97
C THR A 24 15.44 -22.38 -8.61
N ALA A 25 15.07 -22.55 -7.33
CA ALA A 25 13.74 -22.21 -6.87
C ALA A 25 13.43 -20.75 -7.23
N THR A 26 12.30 -20.51 -7.89
CA THR A 26 11.83 -19.15 -8.14
C THR A 26 11.55 -18.50 -6.80
N PRO A 27 12.09 -17.31 -6.53
CA PRO A 27 11.79 -16.62 -5.29
C PRO A 27 10.28 -16.35 -5.17
N THR A 28 9.74 -16.54 -3.98
CA THR A 28 8.31 -16.35 -3.67
C THR A 28 8.16 -15.45 -2.45
N CYS A 29 7.03 -14.74 -2.38
CA CYS A 29 6.70 -13.93 -1.23
C CYS A 29 6.42 -14.82 -0.02
N PRO A 30 6.86 -14.43 1.19
CA PRO A 30 6.45 -15.11 2.41
C PRO A 30 4.92 -15.13 2.54
N ALA A 31 4.36 -16.22 3.05
CA ALA A 31 2.92 -16.34 3.24
C ALA A 31 2.42 -15.35 4.30
N VAL A 32 1.30 -14.68 4.02
CA VAL A 32 0.56 -13.83 4.95
C VAL A 32 -0.81 -14.44 5.13
N ASP A 33 -1.25 -14.60 6.38
CA ASP A 33 -2.62 -15.01 6.67
C ASP A 33 -3.56 -13.81 6.45
N PRO A 34 -4.51 -13.87 5.50
CA PRO A 34 -5.46 -12.78 5.28
C PRO A 34 -6.25 -12.41 6.54
N ALA A 35 -6.50 -13.37 7.45
CA ALA A 35 -7.24 -13.11 8.69
C ALA A 35 -6.43 -12.27 9.71
N SER A 36 -5.11 -12.19 9.55
CA SER A 36 -4.24 -11.34 10.37
C SER A 36 -4.26 -9.87 9.94
N VAL A 37 -4.83 -9.57 8.77
CA VAL A 37 -4.98 -8.21 8.28
C VAL A 37 -6.35 -7.67 8.69
N GLN A 38 -6.35 -6.75 9.65
CA GLN A 38 -7.56 -6.12 10.14
C GLN A 38 -7.41 -4.61 10.12
N ALA A 39 -8.45 -3.93 9.65
CA ALA A 39 -8.60 -2.49 9.78
C ALA A 39 -9.43 -2.20 11.03
N GLU A 40 -9.08 -1.16 11.77
CA GLU A 40 -9.91 -0.70 12.87
C GLU A 40 -11.12 0.08 12.34
N PRO A 41 -12.34 -0.13 12.88
CA PRO A 41 -13.50 0.67 12.51
C PRO A 41 -13.37 2.12 12.97
N ILE A 42 -14.03 3.04 12.26
CA ILE A 42 -14.04 4.46 12.64
C ILE A 42 -14.96 4.63 13.87
N GLY A 43 -14.38 5.02 15.00
CA GLY A 43 -15.14 5.23 16.23
C GLY A 43 -16.17 6.37 16.12
N GLN A 44 -17.28 6.23 16.85
CA GLN A 44 -18.28 7.28 17.02
C GLN A 44 -17.74 8.42 17.92
N GLY A 45 -18.29 9.62 17.76
CA GLY A 45 -17.93 10.76 18.61
C GLY A 45 -18.41 12.09 18.04
N SER A 46 -17.86 13.18 18.59
CA SER A 46 -17.99 14.50 17.98
C SER A 46 -17.38 14.53 16.58
N ALA A 47 -17.80 15.47 15.73
CA ALA A 47 -17.23 15.65 14.40
C ALA A 47 -15.69 15.72 14.38
N ALA A 48 -15.09 16.43 15.35
CA ALA A 48 -13.63 16.52 15.47
C ALA A 48 -12.98 15.17 15.79
N GLN A 49 -13.60 14.36 16.68
CA GLN A 49 -13.13 13.01 16.97
C GLN A 49 -13.31 12.08 15.78
N VAL A 50 -14.42 12.17 15.06
CA VAL A 50 -14.65 11.36 13.85
C VAL A 50 -13.64 11.72 12.76
N ALA A 51 -13.34 13.00 12.55
CA ALA A 51 -12.30 13.41 11.60
C ALA A 51 -10.92 12.87 11.99
N ALA A 52 -10.55 12.94 13.27
CA ALA A 52 -9.32 12.34 13.77
C ALA A 52 -9.30 10.80 13.55
N ASN A 53 -10.42 10.12 13.77
CA ASN A 53 -10.54 8.68 13.53
C ASN A 53 -10.44 8.32 12.04
N VAL A 54 -11.00 9.15 11.14
CA VAL A 54 -10.85 8.99 9.68
C VAL A 54 -9.37 9.08 9.31
N LEU A 55 -8.68 10.15 9.74
CA LEU A 55 -7.26 10.34 9.44
C LEU A 55 -6.40 9.23 10.05
N ALA A 56 -6.70 8.81 11.28
CA ALA A 56 -6.01 7.68 11.91
C ALA A 56 -6.20 6.37 11.12
N SER A 57 -7.40 6.12 10.57
CA SER A 57 -7.68 4.94 9.75
C SER A 57 -6.90 4.97 8.43
N TYR A 58 -6.83 6.12 7.77
CA TYR A 58 -6.04 6.31 6.55
C TYR A 58 -4.53 6.23 6.81
N THR A 59 -4.06 6.77 7.93
CA THR A 59 -2.67 6.61 8.40
C THR A 59 -2.36 5.14 8.67
N ALA A 60 -3.25 4.42 9.37
CA ALA A 60 -3.07 2.99 9.62
C ALA A 60 -3.02 2.19 8.31
N TRP A 61 -3.88 2.51 7.34
CA TRP A 61 -3.84 1.90 6.01
C TRP A 61 -2.52 2.21 5.30
N ALA A 62 -2.09 3.47 5.26
CA ALA A 62 -0.85 3.87 4.60
C ALA A 62 0.36 3.08 5.15
N ASN A 63 0.40 2.77 6.44
CA ASN A 63 1.52 2.05 7.07
C ASN A 63 1.28 0.55 7.25
N ALA A 64 0.14 0.02 6.83
CA ALA A 64 -0.21 -1.38 7.03
C ALA A 64 0.82 -2.29 6.34
N GLY A 65 1.27 -3.33 7.04
CA GLY A 65 2.25 -4.29 6.51
C GLY A 65 3.71 -3.82 6.56
N THR A 66 4.00 -2.57 6.96
CA THR A 66 5.38 -2.05 7.01
C THR A 66 6.23 -2.72 8.10
N GLU A 67 5.62 -3.07 9.25
CA GLU A 67 6.28 -3.87 10.29
C GLU A 67 6.59 -5.30 9.80
N LEU A 68 5.67 -5.90 9.04
CA LEU A 68 5.87 -7.22 8.44
C LEU A 68 7.00 -7.17 7.41
N ALA A 69 7.00 -6.14 6.56
CA ALA A 69 8.03 -5.88 5.57
C ALA A 69 9.42 -5.68 6.19
N ALA A 70 9.49 -5.03 7.37
CA ALA A 70 10.73 -4.88 8.12
C ALA A 70 11.20 -6.17 8.82
N SER A 71 10.39 -7.23 8.83
CA SER A 71 10.73 -8.48 9.53
C SER A 71 11.80 -9.29 8.79
N PRO A 72 12.57 -10.14 9.49
CA PRO A 72 13.59 -10.99 8.86
C PRO A 72 13.06 -11.91 7.74
N ALA A 73 11.79 -12.34 7.84
CA ALA A 73 11.16 -13.17 6.82
C ALA A 73 10.92 -12.40 5.51
N TRP A 74 10.84 -11.07 5.59
CA TRP A 74 10.65 -10.15 4.46
C TRP A 74 11.92 -9.34 4.14
N SER A 75 13.05 -9.63 4.79
CA SER A 75 14.32 -8.99 4.48
C SER A 75 15.16 -9.87 3.53
N GLY A 76 15.50 -9.37 2.35
CA GLY A 76 16.48 -10.03 1.48
C GLY A 76 16.44 -9.62 0.00
N PRO A 77 17.57 -9.71 -0.72
CA PRO A 77 17.69 -9.30 -2.13
C PRO A 77 16.95 -10.22 -3.12
N ALA A 78 16.26 -11.24 -2.62
CA ALA A 78 15.58 -12.25 -3.42
C ALA A 78 14.06 -12.08 -3.43
N LEU A 79 13.47 -11.07 -2.78
CA LEU A 79 12.01 -10.90 -2.83
C LEU A 79 11.55 -10.41 -4.21
N PRO A 80 10.52 -11.04 -4.80
CA PRO A 80 9.86 -10.50 -5.97
C PRO A 80 9.31 -9.09 -5.72
N ALA A 81 9.42 -8.21 -6.72
CA ALA A 81 8.82 -6.87 -6.64
C ALA A 81 7.30 -6.90 -6.43
N SER A 82 6.63 -7.99 -6.84
CA SER A 82 5.20 -8.20 -6.61
C SER A 82 4.84 -8.36 -5.14
N CYS A 83 5.78 -8.68 -4.23
CA CYS A 83 5.43 -8.92 -2.83
C CYS A 83 4.89 -7.66 -2.12
N ALA A 84 5.44 -6.49 -2.43
CA ALA A 84 4.91 -5.24 -1.92
C ALA A 84 3.52 -4.93 -2.48
N GLU A 85 3.28 -5.31 -3.75
CA GLU A 85 1.99 -5.13 -4.41
C GLU A 85 0.92 -6.07 -3.87
N ASP A 86 1.24 -7.35 -3.71
CA ASP A 86 0.34 -8.36 -3.16
C ASP A 86 -0.03 -8.01 -1.70
N LEU A 87 0.94 -7.55 -0.90
CA LEU A 87 0.70 -7.11 0.47
C LEU A 87 -0.18 -5.84 0.51
N ALA A 88 0.11 -4.85 -0.33
CA ALA A 88 -0.71 -3.64 -0.42
C ALA A 88 -2.14 -3.94 -0.89
N GLN A 89 -2.30 -4.89 -1.83
CA GLN A 89 -3.61 -5.33 -2.29
C GLN A 89 -4.40 -6.02 -1.17
N LEU A 90 -3.75 -6.86 -0.37
CA LEU A 90 -4.38 -7.48 0.79
C LEU A 90 -4.90 -6.43 1.80
N HIS A 91 -4.10 -5.39 2.06
CA HIS A 91 -4.51 -4.28 2.91
C HIS A 91 -5.64 -3.44 2.28
N ARG A 92 -5.57 -3.17 0.97
CA ARG A 92 -6.65 -2.49 0.25
C ARG A 92 -7.98 -3.20 0.46
N ASP A 93 -8.01 -4.52 0.29
CA ASP A 93 -9.25 -5.27 0.42
C ASP A 93 -9.76 -5.26 1.87
N ALA A 94 -8.88 -5.41 2.87
CA ALA A 94 -9.28 -5.37 4.28
C ALA A 94 -9.83 -3.99 4.72
N TYR A 95 -9.14 -2.91 4.36
CA TYR A 95 -9.55 -1.55 4.72
C TYR A 95 -10.79 -1.10 3.94
N ALA A 96 -10.87 -1.36 2.64
CA ALA A 96 -12.06 -1.05 1.84
C ALA A 96 -13.31 -1.76 2.38
N ASN A 97 -13.18 -3.03 2.81
CA ASN A 97 -14.29 -3.80 3.38
C ASN A 97 -14.76 -3.30 4.75
N THR A 98 -13.90 -2.61 5.49
CA THR A 98 -14.16 -2.17 6.86
C THR A 98 -14.62 -0.71 6.92
N LEU A 99 -14.01 0.15 6.12
CA LEU A 99 -14.21 1.60 6.21
C LEU A 99 -15.37 2.12 5.34
N PHE A 100 -15.83 1.38 4.33
CA PHE A 100 -16.78 1.90 3.33
C PHE A 100 -18.05 1.05 3.19
N VAL A 101 -19.18 1.72 2.94
CA VAL A 101 -20.49 1.08 2.73
C VAL A 101 -20.57 0.28 1.43
N THR A 102 -19.93 0.75 0.36
CA THR A 102 -19.99 0.18 -0.99
C THR A 102 -18.58 -0.15 -1.48
N ARG A 103 -18.36 -1.42 -1.78
CA ARG A 103 -17.03 -2.00 -2.04
C ARG A 103 -16.72 -2.19 -3.53
N SER A 104 -17.73 -2.03 -4.38
CA SER A 104 -17.69 -2.38 -5.81
C SER A 104 -18.33 -1.32 -6.69
N ASP A 105 -18.65 -0.17 -6.12
CA ASP A 105 -19.06 0.98 -6.92
C ASP A 105 -17.78 1.58 -7.50
N VAL A 106 -17.74 1.65 -8.84
CA VAL A 106 -16.61 2.16 -9.62
C VAL A 106 -16.18 3.56 -9.21
N ALA A 107 -17.07 4.32 -8.56
CA ALA A 107 -16.75 5.63 -7.99
C ALA A 107 -15.66 5.56 -6.89
N TRP A 108 -15.50 4.41 -6.23
CA TRP A 108 -14.61 4.25 -5.08
C TRP A 108 -13.27 3.57 -5.39
N GLU A 109 -13.22 2.80 -6.46
CA GLU A 109 -12.02 2.04 -6.85
C GLU A 109 -10.79 2.96 -7.01
N ALA A 110 -10.98 4.18 -7.52
CA ALA A 110 -9.90 5.16 -7.63
C ALA A 110 -9.33 5.57 -6.26
N TYR A 111 -10.17 5.78 -5.25
CA TYR A 111 -9.70 6.09 -3.89
C TYR A 111 -8.96 4.92 -3.26
N TYR A 112 -9.45 3.70 -3.47
CA TYR A 112 -8.81 2.50 -2.95
C TYR A 112 -7.46 2.25 -3.60
N ASP A 113 -7.35 2.52 -4.90
CA ASP A 113 -6.12 2.35 -5.66
C ASP A 113 -5.08 3.41 -5.30
N GLU A 114 -5.48 4.68 -5.14
CA GLU A 114 -4.57 5.75 -4.66
C GLU A 114 -4.03 5.40 -3.26
N GLN A 115 -4.89 4.97 -2.35
CA GLN A 115 -4.47 4.58 -1.01
C GLN A 115 -3.63 3.30 -0.98
N ARG A 116 -3.94 2.32 -1.84
CA ARG A 116 -3.10 1.12 -2.07
C ARG A 116 -1.72 1.53 -2.56
N ASP A 117 -1.63 2.45 -3.51
CA ASP A 117 -0.36 2.85 -4.11
C ASP A 117 0.53 3.59 -3.08
N LEU A 118 -0.07 4.41 -2.22
CA LEU A 118 0.64 4.99 -1.07
C LEU A 118 1.10 3.92 -0.07
N ASN A 119 0.26 2.94 0.25
CA ASN A 119 0.64 1.85 1.14
C ASN A 119 1.77 0.98 0.54
N LYS A 120 1.69 0.66 -0.75
CA LYS A 120 2.73 -0.05 -1.51
C LYS A 120 4.06 0.70 -1.45
N LEU A 121 4.03 2.02 -1.60
CA LEU A 121 5.22 2.86 -1.45
C LEU A 121 5.83 2.71 -0.06
N ASN A 122 5.03 2.84 1.00
CA ASN A 122 5.54 2.69 2.38
C ASN A 122 6.07 1.28 2.67
N ILE A 123 5.44 0.23 2.15
CA ILE A 123 5.94 -1.15 2.26
C ILE A 123 7.31 -1.28 1.57
N ALA A 124 7.45 -0.73 0.36
CA ALA A 124 8.73 -0.75 -0.36
C ALA A 124 9.82 -0.01 0.41
N LEU A 125 9.49 1.15 0.99
CA LEU A 125 10.40 1.90 1.85
C LEU A 125 10.82 1.11 3.09
N ALA A 126 9.89 0.40 3.73
CA ALA A 126 10.19 -0.44 4.88
C ALA A 126 11.11 -1.62 4.53
N LEU A 127 10.92 -2.24 3.35
CA LEU A 127 11.80 -3.30 2.83
C LEU A 127 13.23 -2.78 2.60
N GLU A 128 13.37 -1.58 2.04
CA GLU A 128 14.67 -0.96 1.75
C GLU A 128 15.39 -0.51 3.03
N ALA A 129 14.65 0.11 3.96
CA ALA A 129 15.21 0.65 5.20
C ALA A 129 15.45 -0.42 6.28
N GLY A 130 14.74 -1.56 6.21
CA GLY A 130 14.82 -2.62 7.22
C GLY A 130 14.15 -2.27 8.55
N HIS A 131 13.27 -1.27 8.55
CA HIS A 131 12.44 -0.88 9.69
C HIS A 131 11.11 -0.31 9.19
N SER A 132 10.08 -0.31 10.03
CA SER A 132 8.76 0.22 9.66
C SER A 132 8.83 1.71 9.32
N THR A 133 7.85 2.16 8.54
CA THR A 133 7.63 3.57 8.22
C THR A 133 6.61 4.17 9.15
N ASN A 134 6.71 5.48 9.38
CA ASN A 134 5.77 6.25 10.19
C ASN A 134 5.30 7.47 9.39
N GLY A 135 4.69 7.24 8.22
CA GLY A 135 4.01 8.31 7.50
C GLY A 135 2.65 8.60 8.15
N GLU A 136 2.14 9.82 8.06
CA GLU A 136 0.92 10.21 8.77
C GLU A 136 0.10 11.20 7.98
N TYR A 137 -1.22 11.02 7.95
CA TYR A 137 -2.12 12.08 7.54
C TYR A 137 -2.33 13.07 8.69
N GLU A 138 -1.97 14.32 8.45
CA GLU A 138 -2.18 15.41 9.40
C GLU A 138 -3.40 16.26 9.00
N LEU A 139 -4.24 16.58 9.99
CA LEU A 139 -5.31 17.56 9.83
C LEU A 139 -4.69 18.96 9.73
N MET A 140 -4.87 19.62 8.59
CA MET A 140 -4.39 20.98 8.37
C MET A 140 -5.40 22.00 8.89
N THR A 141 -6.67 21.86 8.50
CA THR A 141 -7.73 22.79 8.90
C THR A 141 -9.10 22.12 8.83
N MET A 142 -9.89 22.24 9.90
CA MET A 142 -11.31 21.90 9.86
C MET A 142 -12.11 23.06 9.25
N LYS A 143 -12.87 22.81 8.18
CA LYS A 143 -13.62 23.85 7.44
C LYS A 143 -15.10 23.87 7.81
N GLU A 144 -15.76 22.73 7.71
CA GLU A 144 -17.19 22.59 7.99
C GLU A 144 -17.47 21.20 8.56
N HIS A 145 -18.41 21.10 9.49
CA HIS A 145 -18.84 19.81 10.00
C HIS A 145 -20.27 19.87 10.54
N SER A 146 -20.95 18.73 10.50
CA SER A 146 -22.25 18.53 11.13
C SER A 146 -22.35 17.09 11.63
N SER A 147 -22.93 16.89 12.81
CA SER A 147 -23.16 15.56 13.38
C SER A 147 -24.59 15.46 13.89
N THR A 148 -25.27 14.39 13.50
CA THR A 148 -26.63 14.03 13.91
C THR A 148 -26.69 12.54 14.22
N ASP A 149 -27.81 12.07 14.77
CA ASP A 149 -28.03 10.64 15.00
C ASP A 149 -28.04 9.82 13.69
N ALA A 150 -28.27 10.47 12.55
CA ALA A 150 -28.29 9.82 11.24
C ALA A 150 -26.89 9.74 10.58
N GLY A 151 -25.91 10.50 11.08
CA GLY A 151 -24.59 10.55 10.46
C GLY A 151 -23.79 11.81 10.76
N THR A 152 -22.54 11.80 10.30
CA THR A 152 -21.60 12.91 10.40
C THR A 152 -21.11 13.31 9.02
N PHE A 153 -21.16 14.61 8.74
CA PHE A 153 -20.56 15.24 7.57
C PHE A 153 -19.33 16.03 8.00
N LEU A 154 -18.24 15.88 7.26
CA LEU A 154 -16.95 16.53 7.50
C LEU A 154 -16.45 17.17 6.22
N LYS A 155 -15.89 18.37 6.36
CA LYS A 155 -15.08 19.05 5.36
C LYS A 155 -13.83 19.60 6.00
N PHE A 156 -12.67 19.15 5.56
CA PHE A 156 -11.38 19.57 6.14
C PHE A 156 -10.25 19.49 5.12
N ASP A 157 -9.15 20.17 5.38
CA ASP A 157 -7.90 19.97 4.67
C ASP A 157 -7.00 19.03 5.45
N ALA A 158 -6.40 18.08 4.74
CA ALA A 158 -5.40 17.16 5.28
C ALA A 158 -4.25 16.99 4.29
N ALA A 159 -3.08 16.62 4.80
CA ALA A 159 -1.92 16.31 3.99
C ALA A 159 -1.25 15.04 4.51
N TYR A 160 -0.74 14.21 3.60
CA TYR A 160 0.13 13.11 3.98
C TYR A 160 1.54 13.63 4.23
N ILE A 161 2.03 13.39 5.44
CA ILE A 161 3.39 13.66 5.87
C ILE A 161 4.19 12.37 5.75
N PRO A 162 5.19 12.31 4.86
CA PRO A 162 5.94 11.10 4.62
C PRO A 162 6.86 10.76 5.80
N PRO A 163 7.30 9.49 5.89
CA PRO A 163 8.31 9.07 6.85
C PRO A 163 9.56 9.97 6.75
N ARG A 164 10.06 10.41 7.90
CA ARG A 164 11.27 11.24 7.99
C ARG A 164 12.41 10.44 8.64
N GLY A 165 13.63 10.63 8.17
CA GLY A 165 14.81 9.99 8.75
C GLY A 165 15.89 9.65 7.73
N GLU A 166 17.00 9.13 8.22
CA GLU A 166 18.04 8.53 7.37
C GLU A 166 17.48 7.28 6.67
N GLY A 167 17.74 7.13 5.37
CA GLY A 167 17.29 5.96 4.60
C GLY A 167 15.96 6.12 3.86
N PHE A 168 15.20 7.20 4.06
CA PHE A 168 13.99 7.45 3.28
C PHE A 168 14.25 8.42 2.11
N PRO A 169 13.95 8.03 0.86
CA PRO A 169 14.01 8.91 -0.30
C PRO A 169 12.90 9.97 -0.24
N PRO A 170 13.07 11.12 -0.92
CA PRO A 170 12.01 12.09 -1.06
C PRO A 170 10.82 11.49 -1.83
N VAL A 171 9.62 11.66 -1.28
CA VAL A 171 8.36 11.36 -1.99
C VAL A 171 7.95 12.51 -2.90
N SER A 172 7.08 12.23 -3.87
CA SER A 172 6.66 13.22 -4.86
C SER A 172 5.89 14.38 -4.23
N ALA A 173 5.99 15.57 -4.83
CA ALA A 173 5.24 16.74 -4.38
C ALA A 173 3.71 16.52 -4.42
N GLU A 174 3.23 15.75 -5.40
CA GLU A 174 1.81 15.38 -5.51
C GLU A 174 1.35 14.55 -4.31
N THR A 175 2.19 13.62 -3.83
CA THR A 175 1.87 12.77 -2.67
C THR A 175 1.73 13.56 -1.36
N VAL A 176 2.46 14.68 -1.23
CA VAL A 176 2.50 15.48 0.02
C VAL A 176 1.67 16.75 -0.08
N LYS A 177 0.94 16.94 -1.18
CA LYS A 177 0.11 18.11 -1.40
C LYS A 177 -1.10 18.10 -0.47
N PRO A 178 -1.45 19.23 0.17
CA PRO A 178 -2.70 19.33 0.92
C PRO A 178 -3.92 19.10 0.01
N GLN A 179 -4.82 18.24 0.48
CA GLN A 179 -6.08 17.93 -0.17
C GLN A 179 -7.25 18.41 0.70
N GLU A 180 -8.31 18.90 0.07
CA GLU A 180 -9.61 19.13 0.70
C GLU A 180 -10.44 17.85 0.65
N TRP A 181 -10.89 17.40 1.80
CA TRP A 181 -11.63 16.16 2.01
C TRP A 181 -13.07 16.49 2.34
N TYR A 182 -14.00 15.84 1.65
CA TYR A 182 -15.42 15.83 1.96
C TYR A 182 -15.80 14.42 2.34
N VAL A 183 -16.25 14.20 3.57
CA VAL A 183 -16.56 12.87 4.09
C VAL A 183 -17.96 12.87 4.67
N ALA A 184 -18.82 11.97 4.19
CA ALA A 184 -20.08 11.64 4.85
C ALA A 184 -19.97 10.25 5.46
N LEU A 185 -20.32 10.15 6.74
CA LEU A 185 -20.29 8.92 7.51
C LEU A 185 -21.65 8.63 8.10
N VAL A 186 -22.05 7.36 8.09
CA VAL A 186 -23.29 6.88 8.72
C VAL A 186 -22.98 5.89 9.85
N PRO A 187 -23.83 5.79 10.89
CA PRO A 187 -23.65 4.77 11.91
C PRO A 187 -23.84 3.36 11.33
N TRP A 188 -22.97 2.43 11.72
CA TRP A 188 -23.06 1.02 11.35
C TRP A 188 -22.54 0.16 12.50
N ASP A 189 -23.37 -0.72 13.06
CA ASP A 189 -23.02 -1.69 14.10
C ASP A 189 -22.13 -1.15 15.26
N GLY A 190 -22.45 0.06 15.75
CA GLY A 190 -21.72 0.70 16.85
C GLY A 190 -20.47 1.50 16.46
N PHE A 191 -20.16 1.59 15.17
CA PHE A 191 -19.10 2.43 14.60
C PHE A 191 -19.67 3.38 13.53
N MET A 192 -18.79 4.15 12.88
CA MET A 192 -19.08 4.97 11.71
C MET A 192 -18.47 4.31 10.47
N ILE A 193 -19.18 4.39 9.35
CA ILE A 193 -18.70 3.88 8.05
C ILE A 193 -18.81 4.99 7.01
N ILE A 194 -17.84 5.09 6.11
CA ILE A 194 -17.79 6.10 5.05
C ILE A 194 -18.84 5.74 4.00
N ASP A 195 -19.83 6.62 3.87
CA ASP A 195 -20.91 6.56 2.88
C ASP A 195 -20.60 7.42 1.64
N TYR A 196 -19.82 8.50 1.83
CA TYR A 196 -19.31 9.34 0.75
C TYR A 196 -17.90 9.85 1.05
N ILE A 197 -17.00 9.83 0.07
CA ILE A 197 -15.75 10.59 0.11
C ILE A 197 -15.48 11.32 -1.20
N GLU A 198 -14.98 12.55 -1.11
CA GLU A 198 -14.41 13.29 -2.22
C GLU A 198 -13.10 13.96 -1.81
N LEU A 199 -12.04 13.73 -2.59
CA LEU A 199 -10.73 14.37 -2.40
C LEU A 199 -10.47 15.33 -3.55
N LYS A 200 -10.06 16.55 -3.22
CA LYS A 200 -9.71 17.60 -4.19
C LYS A 200 -8.40 18.25 -3.78
N ASP A 201 -7.70 18.83 -4.74
CA ASP A 201 -6.62 19.76 -4.43
C ASP A 201 -7.15 20.89 -3.53
N SER A 202 -6.47 21.15 -2.41
CA SER A 202 -6.86 22.31 -1.59
C SER A 202 -6.59 23.60 -2.36
N ALA A 203 -7.51 24.57 -2.26
CA ALA A 203 -7.40 25.85 -2.97
C ALA A 203 -6.17 26.69 -2.56
N ASP A 204 -5.53 26.33 -1.44
CA ASP A 204 -4.35 27.00 -0.88
C ASP A 204 -3.02 26.27 -1.22
N SER A 205 -3.02 25.28 -2.12
CA SER A 205 -1.83 24.52 -2.53
C SER A 205 -0.95 25.23 -3.58
#